data_AF-A0A949HPN5-F1
#
_entry.id   AF-A0A949HPN5-F1
#
_cell.length_a   1.000
_cell.length_b   1.000
_cell.length_c   1.000
_cell.angle_alpha   90.00
_cell.angle_beta   90.00
_cell.angle_gamma   90.00
#
_symmetry.space_group_name_H-M   'P 1'
#
loop_
_entity.id
_entity.type
_entity.pdbx_description
1 polymer ?
#
loop_
_entity_poly.entity_id
_entity_poly.type
_entity_poly.pdbx_seq_one_letter_code
_entity_poly.pdbx_strand_id
1 'polypeptide(L)'
;MSDDELLIFDAIFDCFQDATNLTSFAYPYQLNLPYTHSLDDKALAEFLAAASASGLVWRKTDIHSGKSYEYFSLSTEGGALWEQERLPNWERYVTTSQRELGLFPTGSQRICGANESICRQFAGALFGAGLVTPGGPIRTRTVCHVRLVPWRDFGRVCLLRFPTKDSVHDPLRYTDWDVYNSSRGGWRSLLEIQHYPKIPDNKTMHTKPSIGRFDSR
;
A
#
# COMPACT_ATOMS: atom_id res chain seq x y z
N MET A 1 -6.59 -15.48 -14.01
CA MET A 1 -7.24 -14.97 -12.79
C MET A 1 -8.50 -14.28 -13.21
N SER A 2 -9.63 -14.54 -12.55
CA SER A 2 -10.87 -13.81 -12.79
C SER A 2 -10.85 -12.45 -12.09
N ASP A 3 -11.80 -11.57 -12.43
CA ASP A 3 -11.95 -10.28 -11.75
C ASP A 3 -12.20 -10.46 -10.25
N ASP A 4 -13.08 -11.40 -9.87
CA ASP A 4 -13.39 -11.70 -8.47
C ASP A 4 -12.16 -12.19 -7.68
N GLU A 5 -11.35 -13.05 -8.28
CA GLU A 5 -10.11 -13.53 -7.66
C GLU A 5 -9.10 -12.39 -7.45
N LEU A 6 -9.01 -11.47 -8.42
CA LEU A 6 -8.17 -10.29 -8.31
C LEU A 6 -8.65 -9.33 -7.22
N LEU A 7 -9.96 -9.24 -6.95
CA LEU A 7 -10.50 -8.50 -5.80
C LEU A 7 -10.09 -9.14 -4.47
N ILE A 8 -9.95 -10.46 -4.39
CA ILE A 8 -9.38 -11.09 -3.19
C ILE A 8 -7.91 -10.71 -3.04
N PHE A 9 -7.14 -10.67 -4.14
CA PHE A 9 -5.73 -10.26 -4.11
C PHE A 9 -5.57 -8.80 -3.68
N ASP A 10 -6.44 -7.92 -4.16
CA ASP A 10 -6.57 -6.54 -3.69
C ASP A 10 -6.73 -6.49 -2.16
N ALA A 11 -7.64 -7.27 -1.58
CA ALA A 11 -7.89 -7.23 -0.14
C ALA A 11 -6.68 -7.62 0.73
N ILE A 12 -5.77 -8.44 0.19
CA ILE A 12 -4.65 -9.03 0.93
C ILE A 12 -3.28 -8.53 0.45
N PHE A 13 -3.25 -7.47 -0.37
CA PHE A 13 -2.02 -6.99 -1.01
C PHE A 13 -1.04 -6.36 0.00
N ASP A 14 -1.51 -5.76 1.07
CA ASP A 14 -0.71 -4.95 1.99
C ASP A 14 -0.75 -5.45 3.43
N CYS A 15 -1.60 -6.42 3.73
CA CYS A 15 -1.81 -6.95 5.07
C CYS A 15 -2.33 -8.38 5.03
N PHE A 16 -2.47 -8.96 6.22
CA PHE A 16 -3.12 -10.24 6.41
C PHE A 16 -4.61 -10.02 6.66
N GLN A 17 -5.47 -10.77 5.98
CA GLN A 17 -6.91 -10.77 6.21
C GLN A 17 -7.37 -12.14 6.66
N ASP A 18 -8.30 -12.20 7.61
CA ASP A 18 -9.01 -13.43 7.89
C ASP A 18 -10.06 -13.73 6.81
N ALA A 19 -10.40 -15.01 6.63
CA ALA A 19 -11.38 -15.42 5.62
C ALA A 19 -12.77 -14.77 5.82
N THR A 20 -13.15 -14.42 7.05
CA THR A 20 -14.45 -13.81 7.35
C THR A 20 -14.54 -12.42 6.74
N ASN A 21 -13.47 -11.63 6.82
CA ASN A 21 -13.38 -10.30 6.20
C ASN A 21 -13.39 -10.35 4.67
N LEU A 22 -13.00 -11.50 4.10
CA LEU A 22 -12.96 -11.73 2.66
C LEU A 22 -14.28 -12.28 2.11
N THR A 23 -15.31 -12.50 2.93
CA THR A 23 -16.65 -12.88 2.42
C THR A 23 -17.28 -11.71 1.67
N SER A 24 -18.05 -11.99 0.62
CA SER A 24 -18.67 -10.94 -0.21
C SER A 24 -19.55 -9.96 0.60
N PHE A 25 -20.16 -10.44 1.68
CA PHE A 25 -20.93 -9.62 2.62
C PHE A 25 -20.04 -8.70 3.47
N ALA A 26 -18.95 -9.20 4.04
CA ALA A 26 -18.08 -8.41 4.93
C ALA A 26 -17.12 -7.49 4.17
N TYR A 27 -16.73 -7.89 2.96
CA TYR A 27 -15.68 -7.27 2.14
C TYR A 27 -15.76 -5.73 2.07
N PRO A 28 -16.86 -5.09 1.62
CA PRO A 28 -16.91 -3.63 1.49
C PRO A 28 -16.80 -2.91 2.83
N TYR A 29 -17.34 -3.50 3.91
CA TYR A 29 -17.36 -2.89 5.24
C TYR A 29 -16.04 -3.02 5.97
N GLN A 30 -15.42 -4.21 5.94
CA GLN A 30 -14.17 -4.47 6.66
C GLN A 30 -12.97 -3.83 5.95
N LEU A 31 -13.01 -3.74 4.62
CA LEU A 31 -11.91 -3.19 3.82
C LEU A 31 -12.13 -1.71 3.47
N ASN A 32 -13.29 -1.15 3.80
CA ASN A 32 -13.69 0.21 3.45
C ASN A 32 -13.57 0.47 1.93
N LEU A 33 -14.16 -0.43 1.13
CA LEU A 33 -14.16 -0.39 -0.33
C LEU A 33 -15.60 -0.25 -0.86
N PRO A 34 -15.83 0.50 -1.95
CA PRO A 34 -17.16 0.72 -2.51
C PRO A 34 -17.65 -0.44 -3.40
N TYR A 35 -16.93 -1.56 -3.44
CA TYR A 35 -17.19 -2.72 -4.29
C TYR A 35 -17.01 -4.03 -3.52
N THR A 36 -17.48 -5.13 -4.10
CA THR A 36 -17.34 -6.50 -3.58
C THR A 36 -17.16 -7.49 -4.73
N HIS A 37 -16.85 -8.75 -4.42
CA HIS A 37 -16.77 -9.86 -5.37
C HIS A 37 -18.03 -10.73 -5.33
N SER A 38 -18.20 -11.62 -6.32
CA SER A 38 -19.36 -12.51 -6.43
C SER A 38 -19.13 -13.92 -5.88
N LEU A 39 -17.91 -14.24 -5.40
CA LEU A 39 -17.63 -15.54 -4.77
C LEU A 39 -18.51 -15.75 -3.53
N ASP A 40 -19.22 -16.87 -3.50
CA ASP A 40 -19.83 -17.38 -2.27
C ASP A 40 -18.76 -17.96 -1.33
N ASP A 41 -19.15 -18.29 -0.10
CA ASP A 41 -18.22 -18.77 0.93
C ASP A 41 -17.48 -20.05 0.50
N LYS A 42 -18.13 -20.91 -0.29
CA LYS A 42 -17.54 -22.15 -0.78
C LYS A 42 -16.50 -21.85 -1.86
N ALA A 43 -16.85 -21.05 -2.87
CA ALA A 43 -15.96 -20.65 -3.95
C ALA A 43 -14.76 -19.86 -3.43
N LEU A 44 -14.97 -18.99 -2.43
CA LEU A 44 -13.90 -18.28 -1.74
C LEU A 44 -12.93 -19.25 -1.05
N ALA A 45 -13.45 -20.22 -0.30
CA ALA A 45 -12.63 -21.21 0.39
C ALA A 45 -11.84 -22.09 -0.60
N GLU A 46 -12.48 -22.56 -1.68
CA GLU A 46 -11.83 -23.33 -2.75
C GLU A 46 -10.73 -22.51 -3.44
N PHE A 47 -11.00 -21.23 -3.72
CA PHE A 47 -10.02 -20.32 -4.29
C PHE A 47 -8.82 -20.11 -3.36
N LEU A 48 -9.04 -19.75 -2.10
CA LEU A 48 -7.95 -19.52 -1.13
C LEU A 48 -7.10 -20.78 -0.92
N ALA A 49 -7.72 -21.97 -0.90
CA ALA A 49 -7.01 -23.23 -0.83
C ALA A 49 -6.15 -23.48 -2.08
N ALA A 50 -6.70 -23.27 -3.28
CA ALA A 50 -5.99 -23.45 -4.55
C ALA A 50 -4.85 -22.41 -4.72
N ALA A 51 -5.10 -21.15 -4.37
CA ALA A 51 -4.11 -20.08 -4.40
C ALA A 51 -2.97 -20.32 -3.39
N SER A 52 -3.28 -20.88 -2.22
CA SER A 52 -2.27 -21.30 -1.25
C SER A 52 -1.46 -22.49 -1.76
N ALA A 53 -2.12 -23.51 -2.33
CA ALA A 53 -1.46 -24.70 -2.88
C ALA A 53 -0.55 -24.38 -4.08
N SER A 54 -0.88 -23.36 -4.87
CA SER A 54 -0.06 -22.85 -5.97
C SER A 54 1.02 -21.85 -5.54
N GLY A 55 1.10 -21.53 -4.24
CA GLY A 55 2.10 -20.63 -3.69
C GLY A 55 1.86 -19.15 -4.00
N LEU A 56 0.66 -18.76 -4.43
CA LEU A 56 0.29 -17.35 -4.67
C LEU A 56 -0.15 -16.63 -3.38
N VAL A 57 -0.65 -17.37 -2.41
CA VAL A 57 -1.15 -16.85 -1.14
C VAL A 57 -0.45 -17.56 0.02
N TRP A 58 0.09 -16.78 0.96
CA TRP A 58 0.50 -17.29 2.26
C TRP A 58 -0.70 -17.48 3.15
N ARG A 59 -0.72 -18.63 3.82
CA ARG A 59 -1.68 -18.95 4.87
C ARG A 59 -0.96 -19.06 6.21
N LYS A 60 -1.47 -18.35 7.22
CA LYS A 60 -1.04 -18.44 8.61
C LYS A 60 -2.23 -18.78 9.48
N THR A 61 -2.02 -19.62 10.50
CA THR A 61 -3.00 -19.83 11.57
C THR A 61 -2.54 -19.09 12.82
N ASP A 62 -3.44 -18.38 13.49
CA ASP A 62 -3.20 -17.77 14.81
C ASP A 62 -4.28 -18.21 15.80
N ILE A 63 -3.97 -18.15 17.09
CA ILE A 63 -4.92 -18.49 18.16
C ILE A 63 -5.19 -17.24 18.99
N HIS A 64 -6.42 -16.75 18.94
CA HIS A 64 -6.88 -15.61 19.72
C HIS A 64 -8.07 -15.99 20.60
N SER A 65 -7.94 -15.77 21.91
CA SER A 65 -8.98 -16.10 22.90
C SER A 65 -9.48 -17.55 22.80
N GLY A 66 -8.55 -18.49 22.56
CA GLY A 66 -8.83 -19.93 22.43
C GLY A 66 -9.49 -20.37 21.12
N LYS A 67 -9.71 -19.44 20.19
CA LYS A 67 -10.22 -19.72 18.83
C LYS A 67 -9.08 -19.63 17.83
N SER A 68 -9.06 -20.57 16.89
CA SER A 68 -8.13 -20.56 15.76
C SER A 68 -8.69 -19.72 14.62
N TYR A 69 -7.86 -18.83 14.08
CA TYR A 69 -8.18 -17.99 12.93
C TYR A 69 -7.16 -18.24 11.83
N GLU A 70 -7.62 -18.38 10.59
CA GLU A 70 -6.77 -18.44 9.41
C GLU A 70 -6.67 -17.05 8.78
N TYR A 71 -5.44 -16.64 8.48
CA TYR A 71 -5.10 -15.37 7.87
C TYR A 71 -4.37 -15.60 6.55
N PHE A 72 -4.67 -14.75 5.57
CA PHE A 72 -4.18 -14.82 4.20
C PHE A 72 -3.47 -13.52 3.81
N SER A 73 -2.33 -13.63 3.13
CA SER A 73 -1.60 -12.51 2.53
C SER A 73 -0.97 -12.95 1.21
N LEU A 74 -0.67 -12.04 0.29
CA LEU A 74 0.03 -12.42 -0.94
C LEU A 74 1.43 -12.97 -0.63
N SER A 75 1.85 -13.98 -1.41
CA SER A 75 3.26 -14.35 -1.55
C SER A 75 4.00 -13.40 -2.47
N THR A 76 5.32 -13.57 -2.59
CA THR A 76 6.12 -12.84 -3.58
C THR A 76 5.57 -13.05 -4.98
N GLU A 77 5.20 -14.29 -5.30
CA GLU A 77 4.67 -14.71 -6.59
C GLU A 77 3.25 -14.16 -6.83
N GLY A 78 2.36 -14.26 -5.84
CA GLY A 78 1.01 -13.69 -5.93
C GLY A 78 1.02 -12.17 -6.01
N GLY A 79 1.93 -11.53 -5.28
CA GLY A 79 2.16 -10.10 -5.35
C GLY A 79 2.70 -9.63 -6.69
N ALA A 80 3.64 -10.37 -7.29
CA ALA A 80 4.13 -10.08 -8.63
C ALA A 80 3.02 -10.21 -9.69
N LEU A 81 2.11 -11.18 -9.53
CA LEU A 81 0.94 -11.33 -10.39
C LEU A 81 -0.05 -10.17 -10.20
N TRP A 82 -0.35 -9.80 -8.95
CA TRP A 82 -1.17 -8.62 -8.65
C TRP A 82 -0.61 -7.34 -9.26
N GLU A 83 0.72 -7.16 -9.19
CA GLU A 83 1.40 -6.00 -9.77
C GLU A 83 1.30 -5.94 -11.29
N GLN A 84 1.31 -7.08 -11.98
CA GLN A 84 1.11 -7.14 -13.43
C GLN A 84 -0.30 -6.71 -13.83
N GLU A 85 -1.31 -7.06 -13.03
CA GLU A 85 -2.71 -6.71 -13.30
C GLU A 85 -3.01 -5.24 -12.95
N ARG A 86 -2.54 -4.79 -11.77
CA ARG A 86 -2.83 -3.44 -11.27
C ARG A 86 -1.89 -2.37 -11.82
N LEU A 87 -0.67 -2.73 -12.23
CA LEU A 87 0.39 -1.82 -12.68
C LEU A 87 0.60 -0.62 -11.74
N PRO A 88 0.79 -0.87 -10.43
CA PRO A 88 0.97 0.19 -9.43
C PRO A 88 2.19 1.05 -9.72
N ASN A 89 2.06 2.36 -9.52
CA ASN A 89 3.21 3.25 -9.51
C ASN A 89 3.86 3.24 -8.10
N TRP A 90 4.80 2.32 -7.89
CA TRP A 90 5.49 2.18 -6.60
C TRP A 90 6.31 3.39 -6.17
N GLU A 91 6.75 4.25 -7.10
CA GLU A 91 7.44 5.51 -6.76
C GLU A 91 6.54 6.49 -6.00
N ARG A 92 5.23 6.27 -6.06
CA ARG A 92 4.21 7.05 -5.35
C ARG A 92 3.63 6.31 -4.15
N TYR A 93 4.01 5.06 -3.92
CA TYR A 93 3.52 4.32 -2.76
C TYR A 93 4.13 4.89 -1.48
N VAL A 94 3.28 5.13 -0.48
CA VAL A 94 3.69 5.59 0.84
C VAL A 94 3.02 4.77 1.93
N THR A 95 3.77 4.48 2.98
CA THR A 95 3.22 3.91 4.21
C THR A 95 3.42 4.88 5.36
N THR A 96 2.53 4.80 6.34
CA THR A 96 2.60 5.64 7.52
C THR A 96 2.44 4.78 8.77
N SER A 97 3.01 5.23 9.89
CA SER A 97 2.83 4.57 11.19
C SER A 97 1.37 4.51 11.65
N GLN A 98 0.44 5.23 11.02
CA GLN A 98 -1.00 5.13 11.31
C GLN A 98 -1.61 3.82 10.80
N ARG A 99 -0.97 3.15 9.83
CA ARG A 99 -1.44 1.87 9.30
C ARG A 99 -1.14 0.69 10.23
N GLU A 100 -0.11 0.81 11.07
CA GLU A 100 0.38 -0.25 11.96
C GLU A 100 -0.27 -0.21 13.36
N LEU A 101 -1.58 0.05 13.43
CA LEU A 101 -2.38 0.08 14.67
C LEU A 101 -2.19 1.36 15.49
N GLY A 102 -3.27 1.78 16.16
CA GLY A 102 -3.31 2.93 17.09
C GLY A 102 -2.48 2.73 18.37
N LEU A 103 -1.18 2.45 18.25
CA LEU A 103 -0.30 2.10 19.38
C LEU A 103 1.17 2.57 19.20
N PHE A 104 1.43 3.67 18.48
CA PHE A 104 2.65 4.41 18.80
C PHE A 104 2.36 5.34 19.97
N PRO A 105 3.28 5.47 20.95
CA PRO A 105 3.13 6.46 22.00
C PRO A 105 2.89 7.81 21.33
N THR A 106 1.86 8.49 21.82
CA THR A 106 1.50 9.86 21.45
C THR A 106 2.76 10.69 21.17
N GLY A 107 2.82 11.30 19.99
CA GLY A 107 3.84 12.32 19.72
C GLY A 107 4.93 11.98 18.70
N SER A 108 4.83 10.94 17.86
CA SER A 108 5.67 10.84 16.66
C SER A 108 5.02 10.08 15.49
N GLN A 109 5.17 10.63 14.28
CA GLN A 109 4.71 10.06 13.02
C GLN A 109 5.90 9.56 12.20
N ARG A 110 5.70 8.48 11.44
CA ARG A 110 6.62 7.98 10.41
C ARG A 110 5.94 7.96 9.05
N ILE A 111 6.67 8.30 8.00
CA ILE A 111 6.25 8.20 6.61
C ILE A 111 7.38 7.53 5.83
N CYS A 112 7.10 6.42 5.18
CA CYS A 112 8.01 5.72 4.28
C CYS A 112 7.52 5.83 2.84
N GLY A 113 8.43 5.98 1.89
CA GLY A 113 8.12 6.03 0.46
C GLY A 113 9.40 5.94 -0.37
N ALA A 114 9.27 5.90 -1.69
CA ALA A 114 10.42 5.64 -2.58
C ALA A 114 11.55 6.68 -2.46
N ASN A 115 11.22 7.94 -2.21
CA ASN A 115 12.19 9.03 -2.13
C ASN A 115 11.76 10.14 -1.16
N GLU A 116 12.65 11.08 -0.86
CA GLU A 116 12.36 12.17 0.09
C GLU A 116 11.28 13.13 -0.43
N SER A 117 11.25 13.38 -1.74
CA SER A 117 10.27 14.29 -2.35
C SER A 117 8.85 13.79 -2.12
N ILE A 118 8.57 12.52 -2.41
CA ILE A 118 7.24 11.94 -2.21
C ILE A 118 6.84 11.93 -0.73
N CYS A 119 7.77 11.58 0.16
CA CYS A 119 7.48 11.56 1.60
C CYS A 119 7.19 12.97 2.13
N ARG A 120 7.92 14.00 1.68
CA ARG A 120 7.71 15.40 2.10
C ARG A 120 6.41 15.96 1.53
N GLN A 121 6.09 15.67 0.28
CA GLN A 121 4.83 16.06 -0.33
C GLN A 121 3.66 15.45 0.45
N PHE A 122 3.71 14.15 0.76
CA PHE A 122 2.69 13.48 1.55
C PHE A 122 2.59 14.05 2.97
N ALA A 123 3.71 14.29 3.65
CA ALA A 123 3.73 14.96 4.96
C ALA A 123 3.07 16.35 4.91
N GLY A 124 3.41 17.14 3.90
CA GLY A 124 2.82 18.46 3.68
C GLY A 124 1.32 18.41 3.49
N ALA A 125 0.81 17.42 2.76
CA ALA A 125 -0.62 17.21 2.59
C ALA A 125 -1.31 16.84 3.91
N LEU A 126 -0.71 15.98 4.74
CA LEU A 126 -1.23 15.68 6.07
C LEU A 126 -1.29 16.92 6.97
N PHE A 127 -0.29 17.80 6.88
CA PHE A 127 -0.27 19.05 7.65
C PHE A 127 -1.29 20.06 7.14
N GLY A 128 -1.34 20.28 5.83
CA GLY A 128 -2.27 21.22 5.20
C GLY A 128 -3.74 20.82 5.40
N ALA A 129 -4.02 19.51 5.39
CA ALA A 129 -5.36 18.99 5.65
C ALA A 129 -5.74 18.95 7.14
N GLY A 130 -4.84 19.32 8.04
CA GLY A 130 -5.08 19.24 9.48
C GLY A 130 -5.06 17.83 10.05
N LEU A 131 -4.73 16.79 9.28
CA LEU A 131 -4.66 15.39 9.73
C LEU A 131 -3.55 15.14 10.78
N VAL A 132 -2.46 15.92 10.72
CA VAL A 132 -1.34 15.81 11.66
C VAL A 132 -0.78 17.19 11.98
N THR A 133 -0.48 17.48 13.26
CA THR A 133 0.24 18.71 13.66
C THR A 133 1.70 18.38 13.91
N PRO A 134 2.67 18.97 13.18
CA PRO A 134 4.08 18.75 13.48
C PRO A 134 4.46 19.38 14.83
N GLY A 135 5.10 18.58 15.68
CA GLY A 135 5.57 18.96 17.02
C GLY A 135 7.02 19.40 17.07
N GLY A 136 7.72 19.42 15.94
CA GLY A 136 9.15 19.65 15.91
C GLY A 136 9.78 19.23 14.58
N PRO A 137 11.12 19.12 14.54
CA PRO A 137 11.85 18.95 13.28
C PRO A 137 11.57 17.59 12.63
N ILE A 138 11.53 17.59 11.29
CA ILE A 138 11.45 16.38 10.48
C ILE A 138 12.86 15.82 10.28
N ARG A 139 13.06 14.57 10.67
CA ARG A 139 14.28 13.81 10.41
C ARG A 139 14.07 12.92 9.20
N THR A 140 15.01 12.97 8.27
CA THR A 140 15.04 12.10 7.08
C THR A 140 16.11 11.03 7.24
N ARG A 141 15.82 9.80 6.83
CA ARG A 141 16.79 8.71 6.69
C ARG A 141 16.53 7.91 5.43
N THR A 142 17.59 7.42 4.81
CA THR A 142 17.48 6.34 3.82
C THR A 142 17.49 5.01 4.56
N VAL A 143 16.61 4.08 4.17
CA VAL A 143 16.60 2.69 4.65
C VAL A 143 16.63 1.77 3.43
N CYS A 144 17.36 0.66 3.53
CA CYS A 144 17.51 -0.31 2.44
C CYS A 144 16.83 -1.63 2.79
N HIS A 145 16.43 -2.38 1.76
CA HIS A 145 15.81 -3.72 1.88
C HIS A 145 14.63 -3.76 2.86
N VAL A 146 13.69 -2.83 2.67
CA VAL A 146 12.50 -2.70 3.53
C VAL A 146 11.31 -3.28 2.80
N ARG A 147 10.50 -4.08 3.51
CA ARG A 147 9.20 -4.54 3.02
C ARG A 147 8.12 -3.57 3.47
N LEU A 148 7.66 -2.70 2.57
CA LEU A 148 6.51 -1.82 2.82
C LEU A 148 5.15 -2.52 2.60
N VAL A 149 5.17 -3.66 1.91
CA VAL A 149 4.10 -4.66 1.87
C VAL A 149 4.73 -6.04 2.09
N PRO A 150 4.00 -7.05 2.62
CA PRO A 150 4.58 -8.30 3.11
C PRO A 150 5.44 -9.07 2.09
N TRP A 151 5.12 -8.94 0.81
CA TRP A 151 5.66 -9.74 -0.29
C TRP A 151 6.66 -9.01 -1.19
N ARG A 152 6.90 -7.71 -1.01
CA ARG A 152 7.78 -6.91 -1.88
C ARG A 152 8.96 -6.33 -1.12
N ASP A 153 10.18 -6.60 -1.60
CA ASP A 153 11.38 -5.90 -1.14
C ASP A 153 11.52 -4.55 -1.86
N PHE A 154 11.63 -3.47 -1.09
CA PHE A 154 11.98 -2.16 -1.60
C PHE A 154 13.46 -1.93 -1.32
N GLY A 155 14.27 -2.01 -2.39
CA GLY A 155 15.73 -1.95 -2.27
C GLY A 155 16.22 -0.70 -1.54
N ARG A 156 15.57 0.45 -1.78
CA ARG A 156 15.86 1.71 -1.09
C ARG A 156 14.59 2.53 -0.90
N VAL A 157 14.37 3.04 0.31
CA VAL A 157 13.25 3.92 0.66
C VAL A 157 13.72 5.10 1.50
N CYS A 158 12.94 6.17 1.49
CA CYS A 158 13.07 7.30 2.41
C CYS A 158 12.11 7.14 3.58
N LEU A 159 12.62 7.26 4.81
CA LEU A 159 11.85 7.35 6.04
C LEU A 159 11.93 8.78 6.58
N LEU A 160 10.78 9.44 6.67
CA LEU A 160 10.59 10.64 7.47
C LEU A 160 10.09 10.26 8.87
N ARG A 161 10.66 10.88 9.90
CA ARG A 161 10.19 10.80 11.27
C ARG A 161 10.10 12.19 11.87
N PHE A 162 8.97 12.52 12.47
CA PHE A 162 8.79 13.80 13.15
C PHE A 162 7.91 13.63 14.38
N PRO A 163 8.09 14.46 15.42
CA PRO A 163 7.18 14.48 16.54
C PRO A 163 5.84 15.13 16.14
N THR A 164 4.76 14.81 16.84
CA THR A 164 3.43 15.40 16.60
C THR A 164 2.91 16.09 17.86
N LYS A 165 2.16 17.19 17.72
CA LYS A 165 1.47 17.83 18.85
C LYS A 165 0.08 17.20 18.99
N ASP A 166 -0.18 16.62 20.15
CA ASP A 166 -1.45 16.06 20.64
C ASP A 166 -2.08 14.91 19.84
N SER A 167 -2.99 14.20 20.51
CA SER A 167 -3.61 12.96 20.04
C SER A 167 -4.49 13.21 18.82
N VAL A 168 -4.46 12.26 17.88
CA VAL A 168 -5.22 12.26 16.60
C VAL A 168 -6.75 12.15 16.82
N HIS A 169 -7.24 12.43 18.03
CA HIS A 169 -8.58 12.13 18.50
C HIS A 169 -9.31 13.34 19.10
N ASP A 170 -8.90 14.57 18.79
CA ASP A 170 -9.76 15.73 19.05
C ASP A 170 -10.91 15.74 18.03
N PRO A 171 -12.16 15.39 18.40
CA PRO A 171 -13.28 15.34 17.48
C PRO A 171 -13.67 16.72 16.93
N LEU A 172 -13.13 17.82 17.50
CA LEU A 172 -13.34 19.18 17.02
C LEU A 172 -12.29 19.60 15.98
N ARG A 173 -11.31 18.75 15.70
CA ARG A 173 -10.25 19.04 14.75
C ARG A 173 -10.75 18.89 13.32
N TYR A 174 -11.00 20.03 12.68
CA TYR A 174 -11.37 20.12 11.28
C TYR A 174 -10.33 19.41 10.40
N THR A 175 -10.80 18.49 9.56
CA THR A 175 -10.00 17.79 8.55
C THR A 175 -10.45 18.22 7.17
N ASP A 176 -9.54 18.79 6.39
CA ASP A 176 -9.80 19.23 5.03
C ASP A 176 -9.42 18.13 4.03
N TRP A 177 -10.41 17.32 3.66
CA TRP A 177 -10.21 16.20 2.73
C TRP A 177 -9.89 16.68 1.31
N ASP A 178 -10.37 17.85 0.89
CA ASP A 178 -10.08 18.39 -0.43
C ASP A 178 -8.61 18.78 -0.55
N VAL A 179 -8.06 19.46 0.47
CA VAL A 179 -6.64 19.78 0.55
C VAL A 179 -5.78 18.51 0.59
N TYR A 180 -6.17 17.49 1.36
CA TYR A 180 -5.46 16.21 1.35
C TYR A 180 -5.46 15.60 -0.05
N ASN A 181 -6.65 15.53 -0.67
CA ASN A 181 -6.82 14.85 -1.95
C ASN A 181 -6.10 15.54 -3.10
N SER A 182 -6.05 16.88 -3.11
CA SER A 182 -5.36 17.65 -4.14
C SER A 182 -3.83 17.65 -3.96
N SER A 183 -3.33 17.37 -2.75
CA SER A 183 -1.92 17.63 -2.39
C SER A 183 -1.08 16.38 -2.08
N ARG A 184 -1.70 15.24 -1.72
CA ARG A 184 -1.02 14.07 -1.14
C ARG A 184 0.12 13.49 -1.98
N GLY A 185 0.08 13.58 -3.31
CA GLY A 185 1.18 13.19 -4.20
C GLY A 185 1.50 11.68 -4.27
N GLY A 186 1.17 10.91 -3.23
CA GLY A 186 1.29 9.46 -3.15
C GLY A 186 -0.01 8.73 -2.80
N TRP A 187 0.04 7.40 -2.84
CA TRP A 187 -1.07 6.51 -2.47
C TRP A 187 -0.63 5.54 -1.38
N ARG A 188 -1.58 5.18 -0.51
CA ARG A 188 -1.41 4.17 0.55
C ARG A 188 -2.40 3.03 0.44
N SER A 189 -3.56 3.23 -0.19
CA SER A 189 -4.63 2.24 -0.31
C SER A 189 -5.06 2.04 -1.77
N LEU A 190 -5.84 0.98 -2.02
CA LEU A 190 -6.44 0.69 -3.33
C LEU A 190 -7.34 1.82 -3.84
N LEU A 191 -8.04 2.54 -2.95
CA LEU A 191 -8.83 3.69 -3.38
C LEU A 191 -7.98 4.87 -3.82
N GLU A 192 -6.75 4.97 -3.31
CA GLU A 192 -5.84 6.05 -3.67
C GLU A 192 -5.05 5.73 -4.95
N ILE A 193 -4.79 4.45 -5.25
CA ILE A 193 -3.97 4.03 -6.42
C ILE A 193 -4.56 4.49 -7.75
N GLN A 194 -5.90 4.52 -7.88
CA GLN A 194 -6.62 4.90 -9.10
C GLN A 194 -6.40 6.37 -9.49
N HIS A 195 -5.94 7.22 -8.57
CA HIS A 195 -5.67 8.63 -8.84
C HIS A 195 -4.31 8.88 -9.48
N TYR A 196 -3.47 7.85 -9.61
CA TYR A 196 -2.14 7.98 -10.15
C TYR A 196 -2.02 7.25 -11.48
N PRO A 197 -1.44 7.90 -12.50
CA PRO A 197 -1.22 7.25 -13.78
C PRO A 197 -0.35 6.01 -13.56
N LYS A 198 -0.80 4.89 -14.14
CA LYS A 198 -0.01 3.68 -14.29
C LYS A 198 1.31 4.05 -14.97
N ILE A 199 2.42 3.45 -14.55
CA ILE A 199 3.70 3.66 -15.24
C ILE A 199 3.50 3.16 -16.68
N PRO A 200 3.69 4.00 -17.70
CA PRO A 200 3.54 3.55 -19.08
C PRO A 200 4.53 2.41 -19.34
N ASP A 201 4.06 1.35 -20.00
CA ASP A 201 4.90 0.23 -20.42
C ASP A 201 6.12 0.80 -21.16
N ASN A 202 7.30 0.66 -20.57
CA ASN A 202 8.57 1.08 -21.19
C ASN A 202 8.99 0.11 -22.30
N LYS A 203 8.03 -0.34 -23.13
CA LYS A 203 8.25 -1.17 -24.33
C LYS A 203 8.45 -0.30 -25.58
N THR A 204 9.17 0.83 -25.51
CA THR A 204 9.71 1.52 -26.71
C THR A 204 10.64 2.68 -26.33
N MET A 205 11.75 2.42 -25.65
CA MET A 205 12.92 3.31 -25.73
C MET A 205 14.21 2.49 -25.89
N HIS A 206 14.25 1.64 -26.92
CA HIS A 206 15.52 1.33 -27.57
C HIS A 206 15.83 2.44 -28.58
N THR A 207 16.25 3.61 -28.10
CA THR A 207 17.04 4.52 -28.93
C THR A 207 18.36 3.83 -29.22
N LYS A 208 18.50 3.30 -30.44
CA LYS A 208 19.80 2.88 -31.00
C LYS A 208 20.79 4.04 -30.84
N PRO A 209 22.03 3.80 -30.37
CA PRO A 209 23.06 4.82 -30.44
C PRO A 209 23.36 5.09 -31.93
N SER A 210 23.12 6.33 -32.36
CA SER A 210 23.62 6.83 -33.63
C SER A 210 25.15 6.92 -33.52
N ILE A 211 25.83 5.91 -34.05
CA ILE A 211 27.27 5.96 -34.29
C ILE A 211 27.49 6.99 -35.40
N GLY A 212 27.92 8.18 -35.03
CA GLY A 212 28.41 9.18 -35.96
C GLY A 212 29.68 8.64 -36.64
N ARG A 213 29.64 8.51 -37.96
CA ARG A 213 30.85 8.35 -38.78
C ARG A 213 31.63 9.66 -38.71
N PHE A 214 32.83 9.61 -38.17
CA PHE A 214 33.86 10.61 -38.42
C PHE A 214 34.48 10.29 -39.78
N ASP A 215 34.24 11.15 -40.78
CA ASP A 215 35.05 11.21 -41.99
C ASP A 215 36.25 12.12 -41.71
N SER A 216 37.44 11.52 -41.68
CA SER A 216 38.74 12.18 -41.65
C SER A 216 39.08 12.75 -43.03
N ARG A 217 39.49 14.02 -43.07
CA ARG A 217 40.32 14.58 -44.15
C ARG A 217 41.78 14.28 -43.89
#